data_AF-L7L7C6-F1
#
_entry.id   AF-L7L7C6-F1
#
_cell.length_a   1.000
_cell.length_b   1.000
_cell.length_c   1.000
_cell.angle_alpha   90.00
_cell.angle_beta   90.00
_cell.angle_gamma   90.00
#
_symmetry.space_group_name_H-M   'P 1'
#
loop_
_entity.id
_entity.type
_entity.pdbx_description
1 polymer ?
#
loop_
_entity_poly.entity_id
_entity_poly.type
_entity_poly.pdbx_seq_one_letter_code
_entity_poly.pdbx_strand_id
1 'polypeptide(L)'
;MLADHQPVQNPVNQTLPRRLHSIPAHPSASAAPSRPALSDREVEVLLAWLRAESKDEAARELFISPSTVSTHIIRIRAKYRAAGRPAKRKMSLFARAIQDGYTTLDEW
;
A
#
# COMPACT_ATOMS: atom_id res chain seq x y z
N MET A 1 31.36 44.25 67.58
CA MET A 1 30.84 44.82 66.33
C MET A 1 30.93 43.71 65.29
N LEU A 2 29.78 43.31 64.73
CA LEU A 2 29.60 42.52 63.49
C LEU A 2 30.01 41.04 63.54
N ALA A 3 29.27 40.08 63.03
CA ALA A 3 27.84 39.86 62.85
C ALA A 3 27.72 38.35 62.59
N ASP A 4 26.71 37.74 63.18
CA ASP A 4 26.21 36.40 62.94
C ASP A 4 26.09 36.11 61.43
N HIS A 5 26.72 35.04 60.94
CA HIS A 5 26.46 34.53 59.60
C HIS A 5 26.03 33.06 59.71
N GLN A 6 24.73 32.92 59.90
CA GLN A 6 23.98 31.68 59.79
C GLN A 6 24.26 30.91 58.49
N PRO A 7 24.10 29.57 58.52
CA PRO A 7 24.34 28.70 57.39
C PRO A 7 23.24 28.87 56.32
N VAL A 8 23.66 29.01 55.06
CA VAL A 8 22.74 28.97 53.92
C VAL A 8 22.23 27.55 53.71
N GLN A 9 21.03 27.28 54.21
CA GLN A 9 20.21 26.18 53.76
C GLN A 9 19.72 26.50 52.34
N ASN A 10 20.05 25.66 51.36
CA ASN A 10 19.32 25.64 50.09
C ASN A 10 18.69 24.25 49.90
N PRO A 11 17.36 24.13 49.99
CA PRO A 11 16.69 22.84 49.95
C PRO A 11 16.33 22.42 48.52
N VAL A 12 16.27 21.10 48.33
CA VAL A 12 15.41 20.38 47.38
C VAL A 12 15.59 20.58 45.86
N ASN A 13 16.67 20.02 45.30
CA ASN A 13 16.59 19.51 43.92
C ASN A 13 15.90 18.12 43.91
N GLN A 14 14.58 18.13 44.07
CA GLN A 14 13.72 16.99 43.73
C GLN A 14 13.75 16.79 42.22
N THR A 15 14.66 15.92 41.76
CA THR A 15 14.64 15.44 40.39
C THR A 15 13.43 14.52 40.25
N LEU A 16 12.39 15.02 39.56
CA LEU A 16 11.19 14.27 39.24
C LEU A 16 11.55 12.90 38.63
N PRO A 17 10.82 11.81 38.96
CA PRO A 17 10.94 10.58 38.21
C PRO A 17 10.52 10.87 36.77
N ARG A 18 11.46 10.71 35.83
CA ARG A 18 11.17 10.66 34.40
C ARG A 18 10.07 9.62 34.22
N ARG A 19 8.83 10.07 34.02
CA ARG A 19 7.76 9.19 33.52
C ARG A 19 8.29 8.65 32.20
N LEU A 20 8.64 7.36 32.21
CA LEU A 20 8.75 6.58 31.00
C LEU A 20 7.35 6.67 30.39
N HIS A 21 7.18 7.60 29.45
CA HIS A 21 6.05 7.57 28.55
C HIS A 21 6.26 6.27 27.78
N SER A 22 5.56 5.24 28.21
CA SER A 22 5.42 3.99 27.49
C SER A 22 4.89 4.38 26.13
N ILE A 23 5.80 4.45 25.15
CA ILE A 23 5.47 4.62 23.75
C ILE A 23 4.48 3.50 23.45
N PRO A 24 3.22 3.79 23.09
CA PRO A 24 2.32 2.71 22.71
C PRO A 24 2.99 2.01 21.52
N ALA A 25 3.26 0.71 21.70
CA ALA A 25 3.66 -0.16 20.60
C ALA A 25 2.52 -0.10 19.59
N HIS A 26 2.67 0.74 18.57
CA HIS A 26 1.80 0.68 17.40
C HIS A 26 1.89 -0.75 16.90
N PRO A 27 0.78 -1.49 16.74
CA PRO A 27 0.83 -2.72 16.01
C PRO A 27 1.21 -2.36 14.57
N SER A 28 2.51 -2.34 14.29
CA SER A 28 3.03 -2.66 12.96
C SER A 28 2.74 -4.13 12.73
N ALA A 29 1.45 -4.45 12.59
CA ALA A 29 1.07 -5.45 11.64
C ALA A 29 1.54 -4.88 10.30
N SER A 30 2.80 -5.17 9.96
CA SER A 30 3.21 -5.29 8.58
C SER A 30 2.34 -6.40 8.00
N ALA A 31 1.08 -6.06 7.71
CA ALA A 31 0.23 -6.90 6.91
C ALA A 31 0.95 -6.95 5.57
N ALA A 32 1.68 -8.04 5.36
CA ALA A 32 2.32 -8.33 4.09
C ALA A 32 1.30 -7.97 3.00
N PRO A 33 1.66 -7.17 1.99
CA PRO A 33 0.67 -6.58 1.12
C PRO A 33 -0.05 -7.71 0.37
N SER A 34 -1.27 -8.02 0.82
CA SER A 34 -1.99 -9.20 0.38
C SER A 34 -2.20 -9.14 -1.12
N ARG A 35 -1.80 -10.19 -1.83
CA ARG A 35 -2.10 -10.34 -3.27
C ARG A 35 -3.61 -10.09 -3.47
N PRO A 36 -4.01 -9.18 -4.36
CA PRO A 36 -5.44 -8.98 -4.62
C PRO A 36 -6.00 -10.24 -5.26
N ALA A 37 -7.11 -10.73 -4.72
CA ALA A 37 -7.88 -11.82 -5.33
C ALA A 37 -8.64 -11.28 -6.56
N LEU A 38 -8.02 -11.40 -7.73
CA LEU A 38 -8.68 -11.17 -9.01
C LEU A 38 -9.50 -12.40 -9.37
N SER A 39 -10.71 -12.22 -9.90
CA SER A 39 -11.46 -13.35 -10.46
C SER A 39 -10.85 -13.79 -11.79
N ASP A 40 -11.14 -15.00 -12.24
CA ASP A 40 -10.64 -15.52 -13.53
C ASP A 40 -10.96 -14.55 -14.68
N ARG A 41 -12.20 -14.05 -14.74
CA ARG A 41 -12.59 -13.06 -15.74
C ARG A 41 -11.82 -11.73 -15.64
N GLU A 42 -11.47 -11.30 -14.43
CA GLU A 42 -10.64 -10.10 -14.28
C GLU A 42 -9.19 -10.35 -14.73
N VAL A 43 -8.65 -11.55 -14.48
CA VAL A 43 -7.32 -11.93 -14.98
C VAL A 43 -7.32 -11.99 -16.50
N GLU A 44 -8.31 -12.64 -17.12
CA GLU A 44 -8.46 -12.66 -18.58
C GLU A 44 -8.49 -11.25 -19.18
N VAL A 45 -9.33 -10.37 -18.63
CA VAL A 45 -9.45 -8.99 -19.10
C VAL A 45 -8.17 -8.20 -18.87
N LEU A 46 -7.48 -8.44 -17.75
CA LEU A 46 -6.19 -7.82 -17.46
C LEU A 46 -5.14 -8.23 -18.51
N LEU A 47 -5.00 -9.52 -18.79
CA LEU A 47 -3.98 -10.04 -19.71
C LEU A 47 -4.26 -9.61 -21.16
N ALA A 48 -5.50 -9.71 -21.64
CA ALA A 48 -5.86 -9.23 -22.97
C ALA A 48 -5.60 -7.72 -23.12
N TRP A 49 -6.00 -6.92 -22.12
CA TRP A 49 -5.74 -5.47 -22.15
C TRP A 49 -4.26 -5.12 -22.06
N LEU A 50 -3.44 -5.94 -21.39
CA LEU A 50 -2.00 -5.76 -21.35
C LEU A 50 -1.36 -6.01 -22.73
N ARG A 51 -1.87 -6.97 -23.52
CA ARG A 51 -1.36 -7.29 -24.88
C ARG A 51 -1.82 -6.28 -25.93
N ALA A 52 -3.03 -5.75 -25.78
CA ALA A 52 -3.61 -4.81 -26.73
C ALA A 52 -3.08 -3.37 -26.59
N GLU A 53 -2.92 -2.64 -27.69
CA GLU A 53 -2.57 -1.21 -27.69
C GLU A 53 -3.75 -0.34 -27.23
N SER A 54 -4.98 -0.83 -27.38
CA SER A 54 -6.20 -0.11 -27.05
C SER A 54 -7.23 -0.96 -26.31
N LYS A 55 -8.21 -0.31 -25.68
CA LYS A 55 -9.35 -1.01 -25.05
C LYS A 55 -10.26 -1.66 -26.08
N ASP A 56 -10.36 -1.06 -27.27
CA ASP A 56 -11.15 -1.58 -28.38
C ASP A 56 -10.59 -2.90 -28.91
N GLU A 57 -9.27 -2.98 -29.03
CA GLU A 57 -8.58 -4.21 -29.42
C GLU A 57 -8.77 -5.33 -28.38
N ALA A 58 -8.55 -5.04 -27.09
CA ALA A 58 -8.81 -5.99 -26.02
C ALA A 58 -10.29 -6.45 -25.97
N ALA A 59 -11.22 -5.53 -26.25
CA ALA A 59 -12.65 -5.81 -26.27
C ALA A 59 -13.03 -6.76 -27.41
N ARG A 60 -12.41 -6.58 -28.60
CA ARG A 60 -12.59 -7.47 -29.75
C ARG A 60 -12.07 -8.88 -29.46
N GLU A 61 -10.88 -9.00 -28.87
CA GLU A 61 -10.30 -10.30 -28.49
C GLU A 61 -11.21 -11.07 -27.52
N LEU A 62 -11.82 -10.36 -26.57
CA LEU A 62 -12.66 -10.95 -25.53
C LEU A 62 -14.17 -10.99 -25.85
N PHE A 63 -14.55 -10.58 -27.06
CA PHE A 63 -15.95 -10.48 -27.53
C PHE A 63 -16.87 -9.71 -26.57
N ILE A 64 -16.39 -8.58 -26.03
CA ILE A 64 -17.13 -7.69 -25.13
C ILE A 64 -17.06 -6.23 -25.61
N SER A 65 -17.70 -5.31 -24.89
CA SER A 65 -17.60 -3.87 -25.20
C SER A 65 -16.34 -3.21 -24.60
N PRO A 66 -15.80 -2.15 -25.21
CA PRO A 66 -14.70 -1.34 -24.62
C PRO A 66 -15.07 -0.71 -23.27
N SER A 67 -16.36 -0.42 -23.06
CA SER A 67 -16.91 0.05 -21.78
C SER A 67 -16.85 -1.04 -20.71
N THR A 68 -17.10 -2.29 -21.08
CA THR A 68 -16.97 -3.46 -20.20
C THR A 68 -15.51 -3.64 -19.79
N VAL A 69 -14.55 -3.60 -20.74
CA VAL A 69 -13.11 -3.62 -20.45
C VAL A 69 -12.74 -2.50 -19.47
N SER A 70 -13.18 -1.26 -19.73
CA SER A 70 -12.93 -0.12 -18.85
C SER A 70 -13.41 -0.37 -17.42
N THR A 71 -14.61 -0.93 -17.28
CA THR A 71 -15.21 -1.26 -15.98
C THR A 71 -14.40 -2.31 -15.23
N HIS A 72 -13.95 -3.36 -15.92
CA HIS A 72 -13.05 -4.37 -15.34
C HIS A 72 -11.73 -3.75 -14.88
N ILE A 73 -11.07 -2.92 -15.70
CA ILE A 73 -9.81 -2.27 -15.31
C ILE A 73 -9.98 -1.36 -14.08
N ILE A 74 -11.10 -0.64 -13.96
CA ILE A 74 -11.40 0.16 -12.76
C ILE A 74 -11.51 -0.74 -11.52
N ARG A 75 -12.23 -1.87 -11.63
CA ARG A 75 -12.37 -2.85 -10.54
C ARG A 75 -11.04 -3.48 -10.13
N ILE A 76 -10.25 -3.91 -11.10
CA ILE A 76 -8.90 -4.46 -10.89
C ILE A 76 -8.02 -3.45 -10.14
N ARG A 77 -8.00 -2.19 -10.59
CA ARG A 77 -7.26 -1.12 -9.91
C ARG A 77 -7.76 -0.86 -8.49
N ALA A 78 -9.07 -0.94 -8.26
CA ALA A 78 -9.63 -0.80 -6.93
C ALA A 78 -9.17 -1.95 -6.01
N LYS A 79 -9.13 -3.19 -6.50
CA LYS A 79 -8.59 -4.35 -5.76
C LYS A 79 -7.11 -4.18 -5.43
N TYR A 80 -6.29 -3.76 -6.39
CA TYR A 80 -4.88 -3.45 -6.17
C TYR A 80 -4.68 -2.32 -5.15
N ARG A 81 -5.52 -1.28 -5.19
CA ARG A 81 -5.48 -0.19 -4.21
C ARG A 81 -5.88 -0.67 -2.80
N ALA A 82 -6.92 -1.50 -2.69
CA ALA A 82 -7.36 -2.09 -1.42
C ALA A 82 -6.28 -2.99 -0.80
N ALA A 83 -5.49 -3.68 -1.65
CA ALA A 83 -4.31 -4.45 -1.28
C ALA A 83 -3.07 -3.59 -0.90
N GLY A 84 -3.19 -2.26 -0.87
CA GLY A 84 -2.06 -1.35 -0.60
C GLY A 84 -1.03 -1.26 -1.73
N ARG A 85 -1.34 -1.78 -2.92
CA ARG A 85 -0.43 -1.87 -4.08
C ARG A 85 -1.00 -1.14 -5.30
N PRO A 86 -1.20 0.20 -5.26
CA PRO A 86 -1.86 0.94 -6.33
C PRO A 86 -1.12 0.82 -7.67
N ALA A 87 -1.86 0.55 -8.75
CA ALA A 87 -1.34 0.44 -10.11
C ALA A 87 -2.12 1.35 -11.06
N LYS A 88 -1.69 2.62 -11.17
CA LYS A 88 -2.43 3.66 -11.94
C LYS A 88 -2.22 3.57 -13.45
N ARG A 89 -1.09 3.01 -13.90
CA ARG A 89 -0.70 2.93 -15.31
C ARG A 89 -0.78 1.49 -15.80
N LYS A 90 -0.90 1.30 -17.12
CA LYS A 90 -0.86 -0.03 -17.77
C LYS A 90 0.40 -0.79 -17.36
N MET A 91 1.55 -0.13 -17.40
CA MET A 91 2.83 -0.75 -17.01
C MET A 91 2.93 -1.09 -15.52
N SER A 92 2.33 -0.27 -14.64
CA SER A 92 2.26 -0.62 -13.22
C SER A 92 1.38 -1.86 -13.01
N LEU A 93 0.30 -2.03 -13.78
CA LEU A 93 -0.52 -3.23 -13.73
C LEU A 93 0.23 -4.46 -14.26
N PHE A 94 1.03 -4.30 -15.32
CA PHE A 94 1.88 -5.36 -15.83
C PHE A 94 2.87 -5.87 -14.78
N ALA A 95 3.64 -4.96 -14.16
CA ALA A 95 4.60 -5.31 -13.12
C ALA A 95 3.92 -6.01 -11.93
N ARG A 96 2.70 -5.60 -11.57
CA ARG A 96 1.91 -6.28 -10.53
C ARG A 96 1.43 -7.66 -10.97
N ALA A 97 1.01 -7.82 -12.23
CA ALA A 97 0.61 -9.10 -12.78
C ALA A 97 1.75 -10.12 -12.74
N ILE A 98 2.98 -9.70 -13.06
CA ILE A 98 4.18 -10.54 -12.93
C ILE A 98 4.46 -10.88 -11.48
N GLN A 99 4.50 -9.88 -10.58
CA GLN A 99 4.76 -10.12 -9.15
C GLN A 99 3.74 -11.06 -8.51
N ASP A 100 2.51 -11.03 -9.00
CA ASP A 100 1.43 -11.87 -8.51
C ASP A 100 1.38 -13.22 -9.22
N GLY A 101 2.17 -13.46 -10.27
CA GLY A 101 2.16 -14.71 -11.03
C GLY A 101 0.90 -14.91 -11.85
N TYR A 102 0.23 -13.82 -12.26
CA TYR A 102 -0.83 -13.89 -13.28
C TYR A 102 -0.26 -14.02 -14.70
N THR A 103 1.02 -13.71 -14.87
CA THR A 103 1.79 -13.90 -16.09
C THR A 103 3.28 -13.88 -15.78
N THR A 104 4.13 -14.25 -16.74
CA THR A 104 5.59 -14.15 -16.64
C THR A 104 6.14 -13.35 -17.81
N LEU A 105 7.39 -12.88 -17.74
CA LEU A 105 8.00 -12.12 -18.84
C LEU A 105 8.19 -12.95 -20.12
N ASP A 106 8.29 -14.28 -20.00
CA ASP A 106 8.48 -15.20 -21.13
C ASP A 106 7.23 -15.30 -22.04
N GLU A 107 6.06 -14.95 -21.51
CA GLU A 107 4.77 -15.03 -22.22
C GLU A 107 4.44 -13.79 -23.08
N TRP A 108 5.38 -12.84 -23.26
CA TRP A 108 5.16 -11.53 -23.90
C TRP A 108 6.13 -11.22 -25.02
#